data_AF-A0A2D6K679-F1
#
_entry.id   AF-A0A2D6K679-F1
#
_cell.length_a   1.000
_cell.length_b   1.000
_cell.length_c   1.000
_cell.angle_alpha   90.00
_cell.angle_beta   90.00
_cell.angle_gamma   90.00
#
_symmetry.space_group_name_H-M   'P 1'
#
loop_
_entity.id
_entity.type
_entity.pdbx_description
1 polymer ?
#
loop_
_entity_poly.entity_id
_entity_poly.type
_entity_poly.pdbx_seq_one_letter_code
_entity_poly.pdbx_strand_id
1 'polypeptide(L)'
;MDELGGQPCPICNEKTLTLREEEMEVPHFGHVFMFSMSCSSCNYHKGDIEPAQPKEPAKYTLEVSSEDDLNIRIVKSGNASIKIPHVITQDPGPASEGYITNVEGLIEKVKAIIQAAAESEDEKSDRKKAKNLIKKLNKVIFGKEKLKIIIEDPTGNSAIISDKAVKSKLK
;
A
#
# COMPACT_ATOMS: atom_id res chain seq x y z
N MET A 1 11.61 -11.08 17.20
CA MET A 1 10.58 -11.75 16.41
C MET A 1 9.92 -12.75 17.33
N ASP A 2 8.76 -12.38 17.84
CA ASP A 2 7.98 -13.23 18.73
C ASP A 2 6.98 -14.02 17.87
N GLU A 3 6.98 -15.34 18.02
CA GLU A 3 6.07 -16.23 17.29
C GLU A 3 5.16 -16.96 18.29
N LEU A 4 3.85 -16.81 18.10
CA LEU A 4 2.83 -17.53 18.85
C LEU A 4 2.08 -18.48 17.92
N GLY A 5 2.47 -19.76 17.98
CA GLY A 5 1.81 -20.84 17.23
C GLY A 5 0.57 -21.41 17.94
N GLY A 6 -0.16 -22.25 17.22
CA GLY A 6 -1.25 -23.07 17.79
C GLY A 6 -2.53 -22.30 18.09
N GLN A 7 -2.70 -21.11 17.52
CA GLN A 7 -3.88 -20.28 17.75
C GLN A 7 -5.04 -20.72 16.84
N PRO A 8 -6.30 -20.54 17.27
CA PRO A 8 -7.45 -20.87 16.45
C PRO A 8 -7.54 -19.93 15.25
N CYS A 9 -7.59 -20.49 14.04
CA CYS A 9 -7.74 -19.72 12.82
C CYS A 9 -9.14 -19.12 12.72
N PRO A 10 -9.31 -17.81 12.43
CA PRO A 10 -10.63 -17.19 12.29
C PRO A 10 -11.42 -17.69 11.07
N ILE A 11 -10.77 -18.41 10.14
CA ILE A 11 -11.39 -18.92 8.91
C ILE A 11 -11.78 -20.39 9.04
N CYS A 12 -10.87 -21.26 9.48
CA CYS A 12 -11.12 -22.71 9.57
C CYS A 12 -11.28 -23.25 10.99
N ASN A 13 -11.11 -22.43 12.03
CA ASN A 13 -11.14 -22.80 13.45
C ASN A 13 -10.11 -23.85 13.90
N GLU A 14 -9.24 -24.32 13.01
CA GLU A 14 -8.14 -25.20 13.41
C GLU A 14 -7.05 -24.43 14.17
N LYS A 15 -6.40 -25.12 15.12
CA LYS A 15 -5.31 -24.58 15.94
C LYS A 15 -3.97 -24.62 15.23
N THR A 16 -3.94 -24.10 14.01
CA THR A 16 -2.76 -24.10 13.12
C THR A 16 -2.37 -22.70 12.67
N LEU A 17 -2.99 -21.67 13.26
CA LEU A 17 -2.61 -20.28 13.04
C LEU A 17 -1.33 -19.96 13.84
N THR A 18 -0.36 -19.37 13.14
CA THR A 18 0.83 -18.76 13.73
C THR A 18 0.70 -17.25 13.63
N LEU A 19 0.76 -16.57 14.77
CA LEU A 19 0.93 -15.12 14.83
C LEU A 19 2.41 -14.79 14.98
N ARG A 20 2.88 -13.78 14.27
CA ARG A 20 4.25 -13.27 14.35
C ARG A 20 4.21 -11.78 14.58
N GLU A 21 5.02 -11.32 15.51
CA GLU A 21 5.24 -9.92 15.81
C GLU A 21 6.73 -9.60 15.65
N GLU A 22 7.01 -8.52 14.94
CA GLU A 22 8.35 -8.00 14.75
C GLU A 22 8.35 -6.48 14.91
N GLU A 23 9.10 -5.99 15.90
CA GLU A 23 9.43 -4.57 15.96
C GLU A 23 10.58 -4.29 15.00
N MET A 24 10.40 -3.31 14.11
CA MET A 24 11.43 -2.87 13.18
C MET A 24 11.50 -1.35 13.11
N GLU A 25 12.70 -0.82 12.91
CA GLU A 25 12.90 0.59 12.62
C GLU A 25 12.81 0.83 11.10
N VAL A 26 11.84 1.64 10.68
CA VAL A 26 11.74 2.08 9.29
C VAL A 26 12.43 3.45 9.17
N PRO A 27 13.48 3.59 8.35
CA PRO A 27 14.21 4.85 8.19
C PRO A 27 13.28 6.02 7.92
N HIS A 28 13.49 7.14 8.63
CA HIS A 28 12.67 8.37 8.56
C HIS A 28 11.21 8.24 9.02
N PHE A 29 10.75 7.04 9.34
CA PHE A 29 9.41 6.78 9.86
C PHE A 29 9.44 6.39 11.35
N GLY A 30 10.52 5.79 11.83
CA GLY A 30 10.69 5.36 13.22
C GLY A 30 10.25 3.92 13.46
N HIS A 31 10.03 3.57 14.72
CA HIS A 31 9.67 2.21 15.16
C HIS A 31 8.24 1.84 14.78
N VAL A 32 8.09 0.64 14.21
CA VAL A 32 6.81 0.03 13.86
C VAL A 32 6.77 -1.42 14.32
N PHE A 33 5.58 -1.88 14.68
CA PHE A 33 5.25 -3.29 14.90
C PHE A 33 4.62 -3.85 13.62
N MET A 34 5.25 -4.88 13.08
CA MET A 34 4.70 -5.67 11.99
C MET A 34 4.05 -6.93 12.56
N PHE A 35 2.77 -7.10 12.28
CA PHE A 35 2.00 -8.27 12.65
C PHE A 35 1.73 -9.13 11.42
N SER A 36 1.92 -10.44 11.54
CA SER A 36 1.46 -11.38 10.51
C SER A 36 0.77 -12.58 11.12
N MET A 37 -0.28 -13.05 10.47
CA MET A 37 -1.04 -14.24 10.82
C MET A 37 -1.00 -15.19 9.65
N SER A 38 -0.56 -16.43 9.85
CA SER A 38 -0.48 -17.45 8.80
C SER A 38 -1.03 -18.78 9.29
N CYS A 39 -1.99 -19.37 8.56
CA CYS A 39 -2.59 -20.67 8.88
C CYS A 39 -2.10 -21.74 7.91
N SER A 40 -1.48 -22.81 8.43
CA SER A 40 -0.99 -23.92 7.60
C SER A 40 -2.08 -24.85 7.08
N SER A 41 -3.28 -24.84 7.68
CA SER A 41 -4.39 -25.71 7.26
C SER A 41 -5.20 -25.15 6.09
N CYS A 42 -5.50 -23.84 6.09
CA CYS A 42 -6.36 -23.22 5.08
C CYS A 42 -5.66 -22.13 4.25
N ASN A 43 -4.35 -21.94 4.42
CA ASN A 43 -3.56 -20.90 3.75
C ASN A 43 -4.03 -19.45 4.00
N TYR A 44 -4.81 -19.23 5.06
CA TYR A 44 -5.15 -17.87 5.48
C TYR A 44 -3.87 -17.11 5.85
N HIS A 45 -3.69 -15.93 5.26
CA HIS A 45 -2.61 -15.01 5.58
C HIS A 45 -3.18 -13.60 5.75
N LYS A 46 -2.75 -12.91 6.79
CA LYS A 46 -3.05 -11.49 7.01
C LYS A 46 -1.84 -10.79 7.59
N GLY A 47 -1.49 -9.63 7.05
CA GLY A 47 -0.43 -8.76 7.59
C GLY A 47 -1.01 -7.42 8.01
N ASP A 48 -0.44 -6.81 9.04
CA ASP A 48 -0.72 -5.43 9.41
C ASP A 48 0.51 -4.74 9.99
N ILE A 49 0.51 -3.41 9.94
CA ILE A 49 1.62 -2.58 10.42
C ILE A 49 1.06 -1.44 11.28
N GLU A 50 1.57 -1.35 12.50
CA GLU A 50 1.21 -0.29 13.44
C GLU A 50 2.46 0.45 13.92
N PRO A 51 2.45 1.78 14.09
CA PRO A 51 3.58 2.49 14.66
C PRO A 51 3.64 2.32 16.17
N ALA A 52 4.86 2.28 16.71
CA ALA A 52 5.08 2.20 18.15
C ALA A 52 4.60 3.46 18.93
N GLN A 53 4.40 4.58 18.22
CA GLN A 53 3.96 5.84 18.80
C GLN A 53 2.88 6.50 17.93
N PRO A 54 1.88 7.15 18.55
CA PRO A 54 0.87 7.90 17.82
C PRO A 54 1.49 9.10 17.08
N LYS A 55 1.02 9.36 15.86
CA LYS A 55 1.52 10.42 14.98
C LYS A 55 0.41 11.41 14.63
N GLU A 56 0.81 12.62 14.23
CA GLU A 56 -0.12 13.60 13.69
C GLU A 56 -0.58 13.21 12.27
N PRO A 57 -1.83 13.54 11.89
CA PRO A 57 -2.34 13.39 10.53
C PRO A 57 -1.39 14.04 9.51
N ALA A 58 -1.05 13.29 8.46
CA ALA A 58 -0.05 13.72 7.50
C ALA A 58 -0.46 13.45 6.06
N LYS A 59 -0.04 14.36 5.19
CA LYS A 59 -0.15 14.23 3.74
C LYS A 59 1.24 14.23 3.12
N TYR A 60 1.55 13.17 2.39
CA TYR A 60 2.77 13.03 1.63
C TYR A 60 2.47 13.19 0.14
N THR A 61 3.33 13.92 -0.56
CA THR A 61 3.25 14.08 -2.01
C THR A 61 4.61 13.77 -2.62
N LEU A 62 4.63 12.91 -3.62
CA LEU A 62 5.81 12.54 -4.39
C LEU A 62 5.54 12.74 -5.88
N GLU A 63 6.48 13.37 -6.58
CA GLU A 63 6.51 13.39 -8.05
C GLU A 63 7.56 12.39 -8.52
N VAL A 64 7.12 11.32 -9.16
CA VAL A 64 7.94 10.30 -9.80
C VAL A 64 8.32 10.82 -11.18
N SER A 65 9.62 10.91 -11.44
CA SER A 65 10.16 11.52 -12.66
C SER A 65 11.28 10.73 -13.32
N SER A 66 11.92 9.82 -12.60
CA SER A 66 12.98 8.94 -13.11
C SER A 66 12.75 7.48 -12.71
N GLU A 67 13.48 6.56 -13.34
CA GLU A 67 13.46 5.14 -12.97
C GLU A 67 13.99 4.92 -11.53
N ASP A 68 14.94 5.74 -11.07
CA ASP A 68 15.41 5.68 -9.67
C ASP A 68 14.29 5.92 -8.65
N ASP A 69 13.32 6.76 -9.01
CA ASP A 69 12.18 7.08 -8.15
C ASP A 69 11.28 5.84 -7.92
N LEU A 70 11.36 4.82 -8.78
CA LEU A 70 10.60 3.57 -8.63
C LEU A 70 11.01 2.77 -7.40
N ASN A 71 12.25 2.94 -6.94
CA ASN A 71 12.81 2.26 -5.77
C ASN A 71 12.47 2.97 -4.45
N ILE A 72 11.86 4.16 -4.49
CA ILE A 72 11.48 4.89 -3.28
C ILE A 72 10.50 4.05 -2.46
N ARG A 73 10.84 3.84 -1.18
CA ARG A 73 10.00 3.08 -0.25
C ARG A 73 8.75 3.88 0.14
N ILE A 74 7.63 3.19 0.17
CA ILE A 74 6.33 3.69 0.58
C ILE A 74 5.82 2.82 1.74
N VAL A 75 5.45 3.48 2.82
CA VAL A 75 4.72 2.89 3.94
C VAL A 75 3.30 3.41 3.87
N LYS A 76 2.32 2.52 3.68
CA LYS A 76 0.89 2.86 3.71
C LYS A 76 0.28 2.20 4.94
N SER A 77 -0.44 2.94 5.76
CA SER A 77 -1.26 2.39 6.85
C SER A 77 -2.62 1.91 6.33
N GLY A 78 -3.31 1.04 7.08
CA GLY A 78 -4.68 0.62 6.74
C GLY A 78 -5.66 1.81 6.59
N ASN A 79 -5.46 2.89 7.35
CA ASN A 79 -6.35 4.06 7.34
C ASN A 79 -5.98 5.14 6.29
N ALA A 80 -4.91 4.94 5.51
CA ALA A 80 -4.48 5.93 4.53
C ALA A 80 -5.18 5.80 3.18
N SER A 81 -5.51 6.96 2.58
CA SER A 81 -5.95 7.08 1.19
C SER A 81 -4.77 7.30 0.27
N ILE A 82 -4.78 6.64 -0.89
CA ILE A 82 -3.81 6.87 -1.98
C ILE A 82 -4.50 7.58 -3.13
N LYS A 83 -3.93 8.69 -3.59
CA LYS A 83 -4.42 9.51 -4.69
C LYS A 83 -3.34 9.63 -5.75
N ILE A 84 -3.66 9.14 -6.95
CA ILE A 84 -2.86 9.31 -8.15
C ILE A 84 -3.72 10.12 -9.14
N PRO A 85 -3.50 11.44 -9.25
CA PRO A 85 -4.33 12.31 -10.08
C PRO A 85 -4.47 11.77 -11.51
N HIS A 86 -5.69 11.83 -12.04
CA HIS A 86 -6.07 11.33 -13.38
C HIS A 86 -5.94 9.81 -13.59
N VAL A 87 -5.62 9.05 -12.55
CA VAL A 87 -5.56 7.58 -12.60
C VAL A 87 -6.57 6.97 -11.63
N ILE A 88 -6.39 7.18 -10.33
CA ILE A 88 -7.22 6.55 -9.31
C ILE A 88 -7.18 7.34 -7.98
N THR A 89 -8.27 7.29 -7.24
CA THR A 89 -8.31 7.60 -5.81
C THR A 89 -8.77 6.34 -5.10
N GLN A 90 -7.97 5.88 -4.14
CA GLN A 90 -8.24 4.71 -3.33
C GLN A 90 -8.35 5.17 -1.88
N ASP A 91 -9.57 5.19 -1.37
CA ASP A 91 -9.85 5.44 0.04
C ASP A 91 -9.72 4.15 0.87
N PRO A 92 -9.43 4.26 2.18
CA PRO A 92 -9.37 3.10 3.06
C PRO A 92 -10.73 2.41 3.12
N GLY A 93 -10.75 1.13 2.77
CA GLY A 93 -11.90 0.25 2.98
C GLY A 93 -11.81 -0.50 4.33
N PRO A 94 -12.88 -1.20 4.74
CA PRO A 94 -12.91 -1.96 6.00
C PRO A 94 -11.89 -3.11 6.06
N ALA A 95 -11.38 -3.55 4.90
CA ALA A 95 -10.33 -4.55 4.77
C ALA A 95 -8.99 -3.95 4.30
N SER A 96 -8.80 -2.63 4.47
CA SER A 96 -7.55 -1.99 4.04
C SER A 96 -6.44 -2.31 5.03
N GLU A 97 -5.38 -2.94 4.53
CA GLU A 97 -4.22 -3.33 5.32
C GLU A 97 -3.08 -2.31 5.18
N GLY A 98 -2.28 -2.22 6.24
CA GLY A 98 -0.98 -1.56 6.16
C GLY A 98 0.04 -2.40 5.40
N TYR A 99 0.88 -1.78 4.59
CA TYR A 99 1.97 -2.47 3.91
C TYR A 99 3.15 -1.55 3.62
N ILE A 100 4.32 -2.18 3.48
CA ILE A 100 5.54 -1.55 2.99
C ILE A 100 5.76 -2.03 1.54
N THR A 101 5.99 -1.09 0.64
CA THR A 101 6.29 -1.36 -0.77
C THR A 101 7.25 -0.31 -1.32
N ASN A 102 7.52 -0.33 -2.61
CA ASN A 102 8.18 0.74 -3.34
C ASN A 102 7.20 1.37 -4.35
N VAL A 103 7.59 2.46 -5.00
CA VAL A 103 6.77 3.13 -6.02
C VAL A 103 6.37 2.16 -7.14
N GLU A 104 7.29 1.32 -7.60
CA GLU A 104 6.99 0.29 -8.61
C GLU A 104 5.87 -0.66 -8.17
N GLY A 105 6.03 -1.26 -6.98
CA GLY A 105 5.06 -2.19 -6.40
C GLY A 105 3.71 -1.55 -6.15
N LEU A 106 3.67 -0.26 -5.79
CA LEU A 106 2.42 0.49 -5.70
C LEU A 106 1.76 0.64 -7.08
N ILE A 107 2.53 0.99 -8.13
CA ILE A 107 2.00 1.11 -9.49
C ILE A 107 1.44 -0.22 -9.98
N GLU A 108 2.13 -1.34 -9.74
CA GLU A 108 1.66 -2.68 -10.11
C GLU A 108 0.36 -3.06 -9.38
N LYS A 109 0.25 -2.77 -8.07
CA LYS A 109 -1.00 -2.94 -7.32
C LYS A 109 -2.15 -2.14 -7.94
N VAL A 110 -1.90 -0.87 -8.31
CA VAL A 110 -2.91 -0.02 -8.95
C VAL A 110 -3.33 -0.56 -10.32
N LYS A 111 -2.39 -1.06 -11.13
CA LYS A 111 -2.72 -1.70 -12.41
C LYS A 111 -3.63 -2.91 -12.21
N ALA A 112 -3.34 -3.77 -11.23
CA ALA A 112 -4.16 -4.94 -10.95
C ALA A 112 -5.60 -4.55 -10.58
N ILE A 113 -5.78 -3.49 -9.77
CA ILE A 113 -7.10 -2.96 -9.42
C ILE A 113 -7.84 -2.45 -10.66
N ILE A 114 -7.17 -1.64 -11.50
CA ILE A 114 -7.77 -1.11 -12.74
C ILE A 114 -8.15 -2.23 -13.71
N GLN A 115 -7.32 -3.27 -13.81
CA GLN A 115 -7.58 -4.42 -14.67
C GLN A 115 -8.78 -5.23 -14.18
N ALA A 116 -8.84 -5.53 -12.88
CA ALA A 116 -9.96 -6.26 -12.29
C ALA A 116 -11.30 -5.50 -12.46
N ALA A 117 -11.29 -4.18 -12.26
CA ALA A 117 -12.47 -3.34 -12.51
C ALA A 117 -12.92 -3.42 -13.98
N ALA A 118 -11.98 -3.35 -14.93
CA ALA A 118 -12.30 -3.44 -16.35
C ALA A 118 -12.86 -4.81 -16.79
N GLU A 119 -12.45 -5.89 -16.12
CA GLU A 119 -12.97 -7.24 -16.39
C GLU A 119 -14.40 -7.42 -15.87
N SER A 120 -14.77 -6.70 -14.80
CA SER A 120 -16.12 -6.71 -14.23
C SER A 120 -17.16 -5.89 -15.01
N GLU A 121 -16.72 -5.05 -15.95
CA GLU A 121 -17.60 -4.22 -16.77
C GLU A 121 -17.85 -4.85 -18.15
N ASP A 122 -19.12 -4.82 -18.59
CA ASP A 122 -19.54 -5.33 -19.90
C ASP A 122 -19.26 -4.36 -21.06
N GLU A 123 -19.08 -3.07 -20.76
CA GLU A 123 -18.97 -2.04 -21.78
C GLU A 123 -17.56 -1.95 -22.40
N LYS A 124 -17.48 -2.04 -23.73
CA LYS A 124 -16.19 -1.95 -24.47
C LYS A 124 -15.49 -0.59 -24.27
N SER A 125 -16.24 0.47 -23.95
CA SER A 125 -15.70 1.82 -23.82
C SER A 125 -14.81 1.94 -22.58
N ASP A 126 -15.21 1.34 -21.47
CA ASP A 126 -14.49 1.43 -20.20
C ASP A 126 -13.28 0.50 -20.15
N ARG A 127 -13.38 -0.70 -20.75
CA ARG A 127 -12.22 -1.57 -21.03
C ARG A 127 -11.12 -0.85 -21.81
N LYS A 128 -11.49 0.04 -22.73
CA LYS A 128 -10.53 0.86 -23.50
C LYS A 128 -9.90 1.95 -22.63
N LYS A 129 -10.67 2.61 -21.75
CA LYS A 129 -10.14 3.59 -20.79
C LYS A 129 -9.14 2.95 -19.83
N ALA A 130 -9.47 1.80 -19.25
CA ALA A 130 -8.58 1.05 -18.37
C ALA A 130 -7.26 0.68 -19.07
N LYS A 131 -7.31 0.16 -20.31
CA LYS A 131 -6.11 -0.12 -21.10
C LYS A 131 -5.25 1.13 -21.34
N ASN A 132 -5.87 2.29 -21.54
CA ASN A 132 -5.13 3.54 -21.70
C ASN A 132 -4.46 3.99 -20.40
N LEU A 133 -5.11 3.83 -19.25
CA LEU A 133 -4.51 4.10 -17.94
C LEU A 133 -3.32 3.18 -17.66
N ILE A 134 -3.47 1.87 -17.91
CA ILE A 134 -2.38 0.90 -17.75
C ILE A 134 -1.19 1.24 -18.67
N LYS A 135 -1.46 1.68 -19.91
CA LYS A 135 -0.40 2.16 -20.82
C LYS A 135 0.32 3.39 -20.29
N LYS A 136 -0.37 4.35 -19.66
CA LYS A 136 0.26 5.50 -19.01
C LYS A 136 1.15 5.05 -17.84
N LEU A 137 0.63 4.18 -16.97
CA LEU A 137 1.40 3.64 -15.85
C LEU A 137 2.67 2.89 -16.31
N ASN A 138 2.60 2.13 -17.41
CA ASN A 138 3.78 1.53 -18.01
C ASN A 138 4.82 2.57 -18.46
N LYS A 139 4.39 3.69 -19.08
CA LYS A 139 5.33 4.75 -19.48
C LYS A 139 6.04 5.38 -18.29
N VAL A 140 5.37 5.51 -17.14
CA VAL A 140 5.97 5.98 -15.89
C VAL A 140 7.07 5.02 -15.43
N ILE A 141 6.82 3.71 -15.48
CA ILE A 141 7.83 2.69 -15.12
C ILE A 141 9.07 2.76 -16.04
N PHE A 142 8.90 3.10 -17.31
CA PHE A 142 10.04 3.31 -18.23
C PHE A 142 10.65 4.72 -18.14
N GLY A 143 10.31 5.51 -17.12
CA GLY A 143 10.80 6.90 -16.95
C GLY A 143 10.37 7.87 -18.06
N LYS A 144 9.38 7.53 -18.88
CA LYS A 144 8.93 8.34 -20.04
C LYS A 144 7.86 9.36 -19.70
N GLU A 145 7.22 9.23 -18.54
CA GLU A 145 6.12 10.09 -18.11
C GLU A 145 6.19 10.30 -16.60
N LYS A 146 5.81 11.49 -16.14
CA LYS A 146 5.80 11.81 -14.71
C LYS A 146 4.51 11.34 -14.07
N LEU A 147 4.59 10.95 -12.80
CA LEU A 147 3.43 10.55 -12.01
C LEU A 147 3.45 11.21 -10.64
N LYS A 148 2.33 11.79 -10.24
CA LYS A 148 2.17 12.32 -8.88
C LYS A 148 1.46 11.30 -8.01
N ILE A 149 2.06 10.97 -6.87
CA ILE A 149 1.50 10.09 -5.85
C ILE A 149 1.25 10.93 -4.60
N ILE A 150 0.05 10.85 -4.07
CA ILE A 150 -0.35 11.55 -2.85
C ILE A 150 -0.87 10.50 -1.88
N ILE A 151 -0.35 10.51 -0.65
CA ILE A 151 -0.82 9.66 0.44
C ILE A 151 -1.36 10.57 1.53
N GLU A 152 -2.63 10.39 1.89
CA GLU A 152 -3.29 11.13 2.95
C GLU A 152 -3.61 10.14 4.06
N ASP A 153 -3.01 10.34 5.23
CA ASP A 153 -3.17 9.45 6.37
C ASP A 153 -3.68 10.23 7.59
N PRO A 154 -4.95 10.01 8.00
CA PRO A 154 -5.51 10.65 9.18
C PRO A 154 -4.87 10.17 10.49
N THR A 155 -4.24 8.99 10.53
CA THR A 155 -3.55 8.51 11.73
C THR A 155 -2.06 8.85 11.74
N GLY A 156 -1.53 9.39 10.64
CA GLY A 156 -0.12 9.74 10.52
C GLY A 156 0.82 8.55 10.34
N ASN A 157 0.27 7.36 10.07
CA ASN A 157 0.96 6.07 10.05
C ASN A 157 1.49 5.68 8.66
N SER A 158 1.60 6.63 7.75
CA SER A 158 2.13 6.44 6.40
C SER A 158 3.32 7.34 6.16
N ALA A 159 4.17 6.98 5.21
CA ALA A 159 5.28 7.79 4.77
C ALA A 159 5.80 7.41 3.38
N ILE A 160 6.49 8.37 2.77
CA ILE A 160 7.27 8.17 1.57
C ILE A 160 8.73 8.46 1.94
N ILE A 161 9.60 7.47 1.81
CA ILE A 161 10.98 7.55 2.30
C ILE A 161 11.88 8.08 1.18
N SER A 162 11.83 9.39 0.97
CA SER A 162 12.64 10.09 -0.03
C SER A 162 12.75 11.58 0.29
N ASP A 163 13.90 12.19 -0.01
CA ASP A 163 14.08 13.65 0.06
C ASP A 163 13.17 14.42 -0.90
N LYS A 164 12.67 13.75 -1.95
CA LYS A 164 11.71 14.32 -2.91
C LYS A 164 10.28 14.37 -2.36
N ALA A 165 10.00 13.68 -1.26
CA ALA A 165 8.66 13.64 -0.68
C ALA A 165 8.36 14.91 0.12
N VAL A 166 7.27 15.58 -0.23
CA VAL A 166 6.79 16.75 0.50
C VAL A 166 5.77 16.32 1.53
N LYS A 167 6.09 16.50 2.82
CA LYS A 167 5.18 16.28 3.95
C LYS A 167 4.43 17.59 4.29
N SER A 168 3.12 17.50 4.42
CA SER A 168 2.26 18.60 4.87
C SER A 168 1.27 18.09 5.93
N LYS A 169 0.76 18.98 6.79
CA LYS A 169 -0.29 18.63 7.75
C LYS A 169 -1.60 18.38 7.01
N LEU A 170 -2.27 17.28 7.33
CA LEU A 170 -3.64 17.05 6.90
C LEU A 170 -4.52 17.98 7.76
N LYS A 171 -5.24 18.92 7.12
CA LYS A 171 -6.16 19.84 7.80
C LYS A 171 -7.47 19.16 8.14
#